data_AF-A0A962Z8I6-F1
#
_entry.id   AF-A0A962Z8I6-F1
#
_cell.length_a   1.000
_cell.length_b   1.000
_cell.length_c   1.000
_cell.angle_alpha   90.00
_cell.angle_beta   90.00
_cell.angle_gamma   90.00
#
_symmetry.space_group_name_H-M   'P 1'
#
loop_
_entity.id
_entity.type
_entity.pdbx_description
1 polymer ?
#
loop_
_entity_poly.entity_id
_entity_poly.type
_entity_poly.pdbx_seq_one_letter_code
_entity_poly.pdbx_strand_id
1 'polypeptide(L)' 'MSVIHPTAIIHGRAVIGSGVAVGPYCVIGADVHVADGCE' A
#
# COMPACT_ATOMS: atom_id res chain seq x y z
N MET A 1 5.41 2.03 11.08
CA MET A 1 4.07 2.63 10.98
C MET A 1 3.84 2.93 9.51
N SER A 2 2.80 2.36 8.91
CA SER A 2 2.56 2.53 7.47
C SER A 2 1.79 3.83 7.23
N VAL A 3 2.10 4.55 6.15
CA VAL A 3 1.50 5.83 5.79
C VAL A 3 0.78 5.66 4.46
N ILE A 4 -0.54 5.55 4.50
CA ILE A 4 -1.36 5.39 3.29
C ILE A 4 -2.14 6.67 3.08
N HIS A 5 -1.91 7.36 1.95
CA HIS A 5 -2.67 8.55 1.61
C HIS A 5 -4.17 8.20 1.46
N PRO A 6 -5.11 9.02 1.94
CA PRO A 6 -6.54 8.71 1.92
C PRO A 6 -7.14 8.55 0.51
N THR A 7 -6.45 9.02 -0.54
CA THR A 7 -6.88 8.84 -1.93
C THR A 7 -6.32 7.56 -2.58
N ALA A 8 -5.48 6.81 -1.87
CA ALA A 8 -4.97 5.54 -2.37
C ALA A 8 -6.09 4.48 -2.37
N ILE A 9 -6.15 3.69 -3.43
CA ILE A 9 -7.11 2.59 -3.57
C ILE A 9 -6.34 1.28 -3.42
N ILE A 10 -6.59 0.57 -2.33
CA ILE A 10 -5.92 -0.70 -2.02
C ILE A 10 -6.97 -1.79 -2.01
N HIS A 11 -6.79 -2.79 -2.86
CA HIS A 11 -7.66 -3.95 -2.86
C HIS A 11 -7.49 -4.72 -1.54
N GLY A 12 -8.59 -5.16 -0.91
CA GLY A 12 -8.54 -5.87 0.39
C GLY A 12 -7.84 -7.23 0.41
N ARG A 13 -7.29 -7.68 -0.73
CA ARG A 13 -6.46 -8.89 -0.86
C ARG A 13 -4.96 -8.56 -0.97
N ALA A 14 -4.61 -7.28 -1.15
CA ALA A 14 -3.23 -6.83 -1.16
C ALA A 14 -2.59 -7.01 0.23
N VAL A 15 -1.31 -7.33 0.24
CA VAL A 15 -0.52 -7.46 1.48
C VAL A 15 0.43 -6.27 1.55
N ILE A 16 0.27 -5.45 2.59
CA ILE A 16 1.08 -4.26 2.83
C ILE A 16 2.03 -4.53 3.99
N GLY A 17 3.33 -4.50 3.71
CA GLY A 17 4.38 -4.61 4.70
C GLY A 17 4.35 -3.50 5.75
N SER A 18 5.10 -3.72 6.81
CA SER A 18 5.32 -2.76 7.87
C SER A 18 6.16 -1.57 7.37
N GLY A 19 5.75 -0.36 7.74
CA GLY A 19 6.51 0.85 7.39
C GLY A 19 6.41 1.27 5.92
N VAL A 20 5.46 0.71 5.17
CA VAL A 20 5.20 1.10 3.78
C VAL A 20 4.60 2.50 3.72
N ALA A 21 5.04 3.32 2.77
CA ALA A 21 4.38 4.56 2.37
C ALA A 21 3.63 4.34 1.05
N VAL A 22 2.40 4.86 0.95
CA VAL A 22 1.61 4.84 -0.28
C VAL A 22 1.15 6.25 -0.58
N GLY A 23 1.60 6.77 -1.72
CA GLY A 23 1.31 8.12 -2.18
C GLY A 23 -0.15 8.35 -2.63
N PRO A 24 -0.52 9.60 -2.91
CA PRO A 24 -1.84 9.94 -3.43
C PRO A 24 -2.07 9.29 -4.80
N TYR A 25 -3.30 8.81 -5.03
CA TYR A 25 -3.75 8.22 -6.30
C TYR A 25 -3.06 6.91 -6.71
N CYS A 26 -2.27 6.29 -5.82
CA CYS A 26 -1.77 4.94 -6.03
C CYS A 26 -2.93 3.92 -6.03
N VAL A 27 -2.79 2.89 -6.87
CA VAL A 27 -3.74 1.77 -6.96
C VAL A 27 -2.98 0.46 -6.74
N ILE A 28 -3.33 -0.27 -5.68
CA ILE A 28 -2.71 -1.56 -5.35
C ILE A 28 -3.72 -2.68 -5.61
N GLY A 29 -3.38 -3.56 -6.55
CA GLY A 29 -4.21 -4.66 -7.01
C GLY A 29 -4.30 -5.84 -6.02
N ALA A 30 -5.20 -6.77 -6.31
CA ALA A 30 -5.58 -7.85 -5.40
C ALA A 30 -4.48 -8.87 -5.07
N ASP A 31 -3.47 -9.02 -5.93
CA ASP A 31 -2.43 -10.05 -5.80
C ASP A 31 -1.03 -9.40 -5.67
N VAL A 32 -0.99 -8.16 -5.14
CA VAL A 32 0.25 -7.40 -4.91
C VAL A 32 0.70 -7.55 -3.47
N HIS A 33 1.99 -7.86 -3.31
CA HIS A 33 2.69 -7.87 -2.02
C HIS A 33 3.73 -6.74 -2.00
N VAL A 34 3.57 -5.79 -1.09
CA VAL A 34 4.54 -4.72 -0.87
C VAL A 34 5.40 -5.08 0.34
N ALA A 35 6.72 -5.15 0.13
CA ALA A 35 7.66 -5.52 1.18
C ALA A 35 7.80 -4.41 2.25
N ASP A 36 8.36 -4.77 3.40
CA ASP A 36 8.62 -3.83 4.49
C ASP A 36 9.49 -2.65 4.01
N GLY A 37 9.12 -1.43 4.41
CA GLY A 37 9.87 -0.21 4.12
C GLY A 37 9.86 0.28 2.66
N CYS A 38 8.99 -0.24 1.80
CA CYS A 38 8.80 0.31 0.44
C CYS A 38 8.00 1.63 0.43
N GLU A 39 8.24 2.47 -0.57
CA GLU A 39 7.55 3.75 -0.82
C GLU A 39 6.97 3.81 -2.25
#